data_AF-A0A6I9NDY1-F1
#
_entry.id   AF-A0A6I9NDY1-F1
#
_cell.length_a   1.000
_cell.length_b   1.000
_cell.length_c   1.000
_cell.angle_alpha   90.00
_cell.angle_beta   90.00
_cell.angle_gamma   90.00
#
_symmetry.space_group_name_H-M   'P 1'
#
loop_
_entity.id
_entity.type
_entity.pdbx_description
1 polymer ?
#
loop_
_entity_poly.entity_id
_entity_poly.type
_entity_poly.pdbx_seq_one_letter_code
_entity_poly.pdbx_strand_id
1 'polypeptide(L)'
;FKVLQWLPPLNRTSHGSGFLQWKPVSYRRSSPSVEEGSPTRSSLPRPQRGEEAFSALITAFYAEPETFGMNVSFGISGEPFYNRSRFLSWTVLLGVGTPPMDSFSAAVLIMMAVGLGTPMMLLVLGGVCICVRKRASASNYEPIN
;
A
#
# COMPACT_ATOMS: atom_id res chain seq x y z
N PHE A 1 1.27 -2.95 -2.82
CA PHE A 1 1.39 -1.50 -3.12
C PHE A 1 1.82 -0.78 -1.84
N LYS A 2 2.77 0.17 -1.92
CA LYS A 2 3.25 0.89 -0.74
C LYS A 2 2.31 2.04 -0.41
N VAL A 3 1.79 2.08 0.82
CA VAL A 3 1.05 3.22 1.38
C VAL A 3 1.96 3.90 2.40
N LEU A 4 2.07 5.23 2.29
CA LEU A 4 2.72 6.07 3.28
C LEU A 4 1.68 6.57 4.26
N GLN A 5 2.05 6.66 5.53
CA GLN A 5 1.17 7.15 6.57
C GLN A 5 1.91 8.06 7.55
N TRP A 6 1.18 9.02 8.08
CA TRP A 6 1.61 9.83 9.21
C TRP A 6 0.53 9.83 10.28
N LEU A 7 0.98 9.62 11.51
CA LEU A 7 0.18 9.65 12.71
C LEU A 7 0.71 10.82 13.57
N PRO A 8 -0.11 11.83 13.87
CA PRO A 8 0.28 12.91 14.75
C PRO A 8 0.71 12.35 16.11
N PRO A 9 1.70 12.97 16.76
CA PRO A 9 2.13 12.60 18.11
C PRO A 9 1.13 13.14 19.16
N LEU A 10 -0.15 12.81 19.04
CA LEU A 10 -1.14 13.11 20.07
C LEU A 10 -1.09 12.04 21.16
N ASN A 11 -1.39 12.44 22.40
CA ASN A 11 -1.41 11.56 23.56
C ASN A 11 -2.26 10.32 23.23
N ARG A 12 -1.68 9.11 23.34
CA ARG A 12 -2.26 7.83 22.90
C ARG A 12 -3.42 7.37 23.80
N THR A 13 -4.24 8.30 24.29
CA THR A 13 -5.49 7.98 24.97
C THR A 13 -6.47 7.49 23.91
N SER A 14 -7.11 6.36 24.22
CA SER A 14 -7.80 5.38 23.36
C SER A 14 -8.90 5.86 22.40
N HIS A 15 -9.16 7.16 22.26
CA HIS A 15 -10.20 7.70 21.40
C HIS A 15 -9.63 8.70 20.38
N GLY A 16 -9.44 8.23 19.15
CA GLY A 16 -9.46 9.07 17.95
C GLY A 16 -8.23 9.94 17.69
N SER A 17 -7.05 9.34 17.56
CA SER A 17 -5.96 10.06 16.89
C SER A 17 -6.30 10.25 15.40
N GLY A 18 -5.98 11.43 14.88
CA GLY A 18 -6.06 11.67 13.44
C GLY A 18 -5.04 10.83 12.67
N PHE A 19 -5.29 10.59 11.39
CA PHE A 19 -4.30 9.97 10.50
C PHE A 19 -4.29 10.64 9.14
N LEU A 20 -3.14 10.52 8.47
CA LEU A 20 -2.90 10.95 7.11
C LEU A 20 -2.31 9.78 6.32
N GLN A 21 -2.91 9.38 5.20
CA GLN A 21 -2.43 8.28 4.36
C GLN A 21 -2.43 8.64 2.88
N TRP A 22 -1.38 8.29 2.15
CA TRP A 22 -1.29 8.51 0.71
C TRP A 22 -0.44 7.45 0.02
N LYS A 23 -0.63 7.28 -1.27
CA LYS A 23 0.26 6.48 -2.11
C LYS A 23 1.33 7.40 -2.71
N PRO A 24 2.60 6.95 -2.85
CA PRO A 24 3.68 7.75 -3.42
C PRO A 24 3.58 7.79 -4.96
N VAL A 25 2.38 8.11 -5.47
CA VAL A 25 2.03 8.12 -6.89
C VAL A 25 1.12 9.31 -7.19
N SER A 26 1.29 9.88 -8.36
CA SER A 26 0.47 10.95 -8.93
C SER A 26 0.11 10.61 -10.36
N TYR A 27 -0.97 11.20 -10.87
CA TYR A 27 -1.49 10.93 -12.20
C TYR A 27 -1.45 12.19 -13.07
N ARG A 28 -1.16 12.00 -14.36
CA ARG A 28 -1.06 13.07 -15.36
C ARG A 28 -2.30 13.21 -16.25
N ARG A 29 -3.32 12.38 -16.02
CA ARG A 29 -4.62 12.40 -16.71
C ARG A 29 -5.76 12.33 -15.70
N SER A 30 -6.93 12.84 -16.10
CA SER A 30 -8.16 12.81 -15.31
C SER A 30 -8.71 11.40 -15.09
N SER A 31 -8.46 10.48 -16.03
CA SER A 31 -8.74 9.05 -15.91
C SER A 31 -7.49 8.33 -15.40
N PRO A 32 -7.35 8.05 -14.09
CA PRO A 32 -6.16 7.43 -13.54
C PRO A 32 -6.04 5.98 -14.00
N SER A 33 -4.90 5.62 -14.58
CA SER A 33 -4.51 4.24 -14.86
C SER A 33 -3.20 3.91 -14.14
N VAL A 34 -3.03 2.64 -13.77
CA VAL A 34 -1.82 2.19 -13.04
C VAL A 34 -0.55 2.43 -13.87
N GLU A 35 -0.64 2.25 -15.18
CA GLU A 35 0.45 2.41 -16.15
C GLU A 35 0.95 3.86 -16.27
N GLU A 36 0.08 4.83 -16.00
CA GLU A 36 0.40 6.26 -16.11
C GLU A 36 0.80 6.89 -14.77
N GLY A 37 0.89 6.09 -13.71
CA GLY A 37 1.32 6.53 -12.39
C GLY A 37 2.77 7.04 -12.41
N SER A 38 2.97 8.26 -11.93
CA SER A 38 4.30 8.87 -11.76
C SER A 38 4.63 8.95 -10.28
N PRO A 39 5.84 8.57 -9.83
CA PRO A 39 6.17 8.53 -8.43
C PRO A 39 6.20 9.93 -7.81
N THR A 40 5.95 9.97 -6.51
CA THR A 40 6.04 11.19 -5.71
C THR A 40 6.97 10.98 -4.52
N ARG A 41 7.58 12.08 -4.06
CA ARG A 41 8.45 12.07 -2.88
C ARG A 41 7.91 13.07 -1.87
N SER A 42 7.60 12.57 -0.68
CA SER A 42 7.17 13.38 0.47
C SER A 42 8.29 13.50 1.50
N SER A 43 8.46 14.67 2.10
CA SER A 43 9.30 14.84 3.29
C SER A 43 8.60 14.27 4.54
N LEU A 44 9.37 14.00 5.59
CA LEU A 44 8.79 13.75 6.90
C LEU A 44 8.11 15.03 7.42
N PRO A 45 6.93 14.94 8.05
CA PRO A 45 6.29 16.08 8.70
C PRO A 45 7.17 16.63 9.81
N ARG A 46 7.32 17.96 9.85
CA ARG A 46 8.11 18.68 10.85
C ARG A 46 7.25 19.73 11.53
N PRO A 47 7.43 19.97 12.85
CA PRO A 47 6.76 21.07 13.55
C PRO A 47 7.03 22.40 12.83
N GLN A 48 5.98 23.20 12.65
CA GLN A 48 6.07 24.54 12.08
C GLN A 48 5.87 25.58 13.19
N ARG A 49 6.61 26.68 13.12
CA ARG A 49 6.49 27.84 14.02
C ARG A 49 6.56 29.10 13.17
N GLY A 50 5.59 30.00 13.34
CA GLY A 50 5.54 31.27 12.62
C GLY A 50 4.26 31.44 11.80
N GLU A 51 4.10 32.63 11.23
CA GLU A 51 2.89 33.13 10.54
C GLU A 51 2.39 32.19 9.41
N GLU A 52 3.29 31.44 8.77
CA GLU A 52 2.99 30.44 7.72
C GLU A 52 2.08 29.28 8.21
N ALA A 53 2.00 29.07 9.53
CA ALA A 53 1.16 28.06 10.16
C ALA A 53 -0.21 28.58 10.61
N PHE A 54 -0.45 29.90 10.52
CA PHE A 54 -1.65 30.53 11.07
C PHE A 54 -2.73 30.69 10.00
N SER A 55 -3.65 29.73 9.96
CA SER A 55 -4.92 29.91 9.27
C SER A 55 -5.94 30.52 10.24
N ALA A 56 -6.66 31.55 9.80
CA ALA A 56 -7.72 32.19 10.59
C ALA A 56 -8.78 31.17 11.06
N LEU A 57 -9.05 30.14 10.25
CA LEU A 57 -9.93 29.04 10.63
C LEU A 57 -9.34 28.21 11.77
N ILE A 58 -8.05 27.87 11.71
CA ILE A 58 -7.40 27.08 12.77
C ILE A 58 -7.38 27.87 14.08
N THR A 59 -7.03 29.15 14.04
CA THR A 59 -6.98 30.01 15.24
C THR A 59 -8.36 30.31 15.84
N ALA A 60 -9.43 30.25 15.05
CA ALA A 60 -10.79 30.40 15.55
C ALA A 60 -11.26 29.18 16.37
N PHE A 61 -10.73 27.98 16.08
CA PHE A 61 -11.07 26.74 16.79
C PHE A 61 -10.05 26.35 17.87
N TYR A 62 -8.78 26.72 17.71
CA TYR A 62 -7.69 26.31 18.59
C TYR A 62 -6.89 27.53 19.05
N ALA A 63 -6.76 27.71 20.37
CA ALA A 63 -6.01 28.82 20.96
C ALA A 63 -4.50 28.72 20.69
N GLU A 64 -3.93 27.51 20.81
CA GLU A 64 -2.50 27.24 20.60
C GLU A 64 -2.33 25.95 19.78
N PRO A 65 -2.58 25.99 18.45
CA PRO A 65 -2.48 24.81 17.61
C PRO A 65 -1.03 24.36 17.38
N GLU A 66 -0.76 23.09 17.61
CA GLU A 66 0.47 22.46 17.09
C GLU A 66 0.30 22.15 15.61
N THR A 67 1.18 22.70 14.79
CA THR A 67 1.12 22.53 13.32
C THR A 67 2.34 21.79 12.81
N PHE A 68 2.12 20.94 11.81
CA PHE A 68 3.16 20.15 11.15
C PHE A 68 3.07 20.37 9.65
N GLY A 69 4.22 20.63 9.03
CA GLY A 69 4.34 20.85 7.59
C GLY A 69 5.07 19.69 6.93
N MET A 70 4.61 19.30 5.74
CA MET A 70 5.35 18.39 4.85
C MET A 70 5.30 18.90 3.42
N ASN A 71 6.36 18.62 2.66
CA ASN A 71 6.42 18.91 1.25
C ASN A 71 6.21 17.63 0.45
N VAL A 72 5.35 17.69 -0.56
CA VAL A 72 5.16 16.62 -1.54
C VAL A 72 5.66 17.12 -2.88
N SER A 73 6.62 16.41 -3.45
CA SER A 73 7.20 16.68 -4.77
C SER A 73 6.75 15.64 -5.77
N PHE A 74 6.47 16.10 -6.98
CA PHE A 74 5.90 15.30 -8.06
C PHE A 74 6.94 15.19 -9.18
N GLY A 75 6.99 14.04 -9.85
CA GLY A 75 7.84 13.82 -11.02
C GLY A 75 9.24 13.28 -10.72
N ILE A 76 9.91 12.84 -11.80
CA ILE A 76 11.28 12.32 -11.82
C ILE A 76 12.08 13.18 -12.79
N SER A 77 13.35 13.42 -12.48
CA SER A 77 14.27 14.08 -13.41
C SER A 77 14.36 13.30 -14.73
N GLY A 78 14.27 14.01 -15.86
CA GLY A 78 14.38 13.42 -17.20
C GLY A 78 13.07 13.03 -17.88
N GLU A 79 11.93 13.07 -17.19
CA GLU A 79 10.61 12.84 -17.82
C GLU A 79 9.88 14.15 -18.18
N PRO A 80 9.02 14.12 -19.22
CA PRO A 80 8.10 15.22 -19.50
C PRO A 80 7.22 15.47 -18.27
N PHE A 81 7.44 16.62 -17.64
CA PHE A 81 6.77 17.03 -16.41
C PHE A 81 5.34 17.54 -16.67
N TYR A 82 4.76 18.27 -15.70
CA TYR A 82 3.46 18.94 -15.78
C TYR A 82 3.25 19.74 -17.08
N ASN A 83 4.31 20.26 -17.70
CA ASN A 83 4.22 21.05 -18.94
C ASN A 83 3.57 20.31 -20.11
N ARG A 84 3.57 18.97 -20.15
CA ARG A 84 2.99 18.20 -21.26
C ARG A 84 1.47 18.11 -21.19
N SER A 85 0.92 17.70 -20.05
CA SER A 85 -0.53 17.50 -19.88
C SER A 85 -1.23 18.68 -19.22
N ARG A 86 -0.47 19.57 -18.56
CA ARG A 86 -0.99 20.63 -17.66
C ARG A 86 -1.97 20.08 -16.62
N PHE A 87 -1.81 18.81 -16.27
CA PHE A 87 -2.67 18.11 -15.33
C PHE A 87 -1.84 17.31 -14.34
N LEU A 88 -2.20 17.42 -13.06
CA LEU A 88 -1.64 16.66 -11.97
C LEU A 88 -2.76 16.33 -10.99
N SER A 89 -2.92 15.04 -10.69
CA SER A 89 -3.81 14.56 -9.63
C SER A 89 -3.02 13.76 -8.61
N TRP A 90 -3.25 14.07 -7.33
CA TRP A 90 -2.70 13.37 -6.19
C TRP A 90 -3.79 13.28 -5.12
N THR A 91 -3.86 12.14 -4.45
CA THR A 91 -4.90 11.86 -3.47
C THR A 91 -4.28 11.53 -2.14
N VAL A 92 -4.88 12.08 -1.09
CA VAL A 92 -4.53 11.85 0.29
C VAL A 92 -5.81 11.59 1.08
N LEU A 93 -5.73 10.66 2.03
CA LEU A 93 -6.80 10.31 2.94
C LEU A 93 -6.49 10.91 4.31
N LEU A 94 -7.44 11.67 4.84
CA LEU A 94 -7.42 12.23 6.18
C LEU A 94 -8.61 11.64 6.96
N GLY A 95 -8.39 11.26 8.21
CA GLY A 95 -9.46 10.70 9.03
C GLY A 95 -9.11 10.71 10.52
N VAL A 96 -10.08 10.30 11.33
CA VAL A 96 -9.95 10.14 12.78
C VAL A 96 -10.21 8.68 13.13
N GLY A 97 -9.37 8.10 13.97
CA GLY A 97 -9.45 6.70 14.40
C GLY A 97 -8.40 5.83 13.72
N THR A 98 -8.72 4.54 13.53
CA THR A 98 -7.77 3.58 12.98
C THR A 98 -7.65 3.75 11.47
N PRO A 99 -6.43 3.95 10.93
CA PRO A 99 -6.24 4.07 9.48
C PRO A 99 -6.69 2.79 8.76
N PRO A 100 -7.33 2.89 7.58
CA PRO A 100 -7.70 1.71 6.81
C PRO A 100 -6.45 0.94 6.36
N MET A 101 -6.59 -0.39 6.33
CA MET A 101 -5.57 -1.29 5.82
C MET A 101 -5.92 -1.70 4.38
N ASP A 102 -4.99 -1.50 3.45
CA ASP A 102 -5.12 -2.00 2.07
C ASP A 102 -5.26 -3.53 2.12
N SER A 103 -6.46 -4.04 1.78
CA SER A 103 -6.77 -5.47 1.74
C SER A 103 -7.34 -5.84 0.37
N PHE A 104 -7.08 -7.07 -0.07
CA PHE A 104 -7.73 -7.60 -1.27
C PHE A 104 -9.17 -7.99 -0.95
N SER A 105 -10.05 -7.88 -1.94
CA SER A 105 -11.42 -8.40 -1.82
C SER A 105 -11.40 -9.91 -1.57
N ALA A 106 -12.36 -10.41 -0.79
CA ALA A 106 -12.55 -11.84 -0.55
C ALA A 106 -12.59 -12.64 -1.87
N ALA A 107 -13.22 -12.10 -2.92
CA ALA A 107 -13.27 -12.74 -4.23
C ALA A 107 -11.86 -12.90 -4.86
N VAL A 108 -11.02 -11.87 -4.76
CA VAL A 108 -9.64 -11.91 -5.26
C VAL A 108 -8.83 -12.96 -4.49
N LEU A 109 -9.00 -13.01 -3.16
CA LEU A 109 -8.34 -14.01 -2.32
C LEU A 109 -8.77 -15.43 -2.68
N ILE A 110 -10.06 -15.65 -2.93
CA ILE A 110 -10.59 -16.96 -3.36
C ILE A 110 -10.03 -17.36 -4.72
N MET A 111 -10.00 -16.44 -5.70
CA MET A 111 -9.43 -16.72 -7.02
C MET A 111 -7.94 -17.06 -6.94
N MET A 112 -7.17 -16.36 -6.12
CA MET A 112 -5.76 -16.68 -5.89
C MET A 112 -5.59 -18.04 -5.19
N ALA A 113 -6.43 -18.34 -4.18
CA ALA A 113 -6.39 -19.60 -3.46
C ALA A 113 -6.72 -20.79 -4.38
N VAL A 114 -7.72 -20.68 -5.24
CA VAL A 114 -8.06 -21.75 -6.20
C VAL A 114 -7.00 -21.85 -7.30
N GLY A 115 -6.64 -20.73 -7.92
CA GLY A 115 -5.69 -20.69 -9.05
C GLY A 115 -4.30 -21.22 -8.71
N LEU A 116 -3.81 -20.95 -7.49
CA LEU A 116 -2.50 -21.45 -7.01
C LEU A 116 -2.62 -22.74 -6.20
N GLY A 117 -3.72 -22.92 -5.46
CA GLY A 117 -3.92 -24.08 -4.59
C GLY A 117 -4.18 -25.36 -5.37
N THR A 118 -4.98 -25.32 -6.44
CA THR A 118 -5.26 -26.50 -7.27
C THR A 118 -3.99 -27.12 -7.89
N PRO A 119 -3.11 -26.37 -8.60
CA PRO A 119 -1.89 -26.96 -9.14
C PRO A 119 -0.95 -27.47 -8.04
N MET A 120 -0.85 -26.76 -6.91
CA MET A 120 -0.06 -27.23 -5.77
C MET A 120 -0.58 -28.57 -5.22
N MET A 121 -1.89 -28.71 -5.05
CA MET A 121 -2.53 -29.95 -4.61
C MET A 121 -2.26 -31.10 -5.58
N LEU A 122 -2.41 -30.87 -6.89
CA LEU A 122 -2.14 -31.89 -7.91
C LEU A 122 -0.68 -32.35 -7.90
N LEU A 123 0.27 -31.42 -7.71
CA LEU A 123 1.69 -31.75 -7.61
C LEU A 123 2.01 -32.58 -6.37
N VAL A 124 1.44 -32.21 -5.22
CA VAL A 124 1.66 -32.94 -3.96
C VAL A 124 1.03 -34.33 -4.03
N LEU A 125 -0.24 -34.43 -4.40
CA LEU A 125 -0.94 -35.71 -4.51
C LEU A 125 -0.30 -36.60 -5.58
N GLY A 126 -0.02 -36.06 -6.76
CA GLY A 126 0.67 -36.77 -7.83
C GLY A 126 2.06 -37.26 -7.41
N GLY A 127 2.84 -36.40 -6.77
CA GLY A 127 4.15 -36.75 -6.24
C GLY A 127 4.10 -37.85 -5.19
N VAL A 128 3.18 -37.76 -4.22
CA VAL A 128 2.96 -38.80 -3.20
C VAL A 128 2.55 -40.12 -3.86
N CYS A 129 1.60 -40.09 -4.81
CA CYS A 129 1.17 -41.28 -5.54
C CYS A 129 2.34 -41.96 -6.27
N ILE A 130 3.18 -41.18 -6.96
CA ILE A 130 4.36 -41.72 -7.67
C ILE A 130 5.35 -42.33 -6.68
N CYS A 131 5.67 -41.63 -5.58
CA CYS A 131 6.59 -42.12 -4.55
C CYS A 131 6.10 -43.43 -3.91
N VAL A 132 4.82 -43.52 -3.57
CA VAL A 132 4.22 -44.73 -2.98
C VAL A 132 4.25 -45.89 -3.98
N ARG A 133 3.85 -45.66 -5.24
CA ARG A 133 3.90 -46.72 -6.28
C ARG A 133 5.31 -47.22 -6.52
N LYS A 134 6.29 -46.32 -6.63
CA LYS A 134 7.70 -46.69 -6.85
C LYS A 134 8.24 -47.53 -5.69
N ARG A 135 7.88 -47.20 -4.45
CA ARG A 135 8.28 -47.98 -3.26
C ARG A 135 7.62 -49.36 -3.22
N ALA A 136 6.33 -49.46 -3.56
CA ALA A 136 5.62 -50.74 -3.62
C ALA A 136 6.17 -51.68 -4.71
N SER A 137 6.53 -51.13 -5.89
CA SER A 137 7.17 -51.88 -6.97
C SER A 137 8.59 -52.31 -6.63
N ALA A 138 9.39 -51.47 -5.95
CA ALA A 138 10.71 -51.85 -5.49
C ALA A 138 10.69 -52.97 -4.43
N SER A 139 9.62 -53.03 -3.61
CA SER A 139 9.45 -54.08 -2.60
C SER A 139 9.06 -55.45 -3.16
N ASN A 140 8.52 -55.52 -4.38
CA ASN A 140 8.15 -56.78 -5.06
C ASN A 140 9.28 -57.35 -5.92
N TYR A 141 10.47 -56.75 -5.87
CA TYR A 141 11.62 -57.26 -6.61
C TYR A 141 12.23 -58.45 -5.85
N GLU A 142 12.00 -59.66 -6.34
CA GLU A 142 12.75 -60.84 -5.89
C GLU A 142 14.12 -60.82 -6.58
N PRO A 143 15.24 -60.71 -5.84
CA PRO A 143 16.56 -60.76 -6.45
C PRO A 143 16.78 -62.15 -7.05
N ILE A 144 17.07 -62.19 -8.34
CA ILE A 144 17.36 -63.43 -9.06
C ILE A 144 18.73 -63.93 -8.56
N ASN A 145 18.73 -64.99 -7.75
CA ASN A 145 19.90 -65.80 -7.40
C ASN A 145 19.54 -67.27 -7.55
#